data_AF-A0A3Q3BE49-F1
#
_entry.id   AF-A0A3Q3BE49-F1
#
_cell.length_a   1.000
_cell.length_b   1.000
_cell.length_c   1.000
_cell.angle_alpha   90.00
_cell.angle_beta   90.00
_cell.angle_gamma   90.00
#
_symmetry.space_group_name_H-M   'P 1'
#
loop_
_entity.id
_entity.type
_entity.pdbx_description
1 polymer ?
#
loop_
_entity_poly.entity_id
_entity_poly.type
_entity_poly.pdbx_seq_one_letter_code
_entity_poly.pdbx_strand_id
1 'polypeptide(L)'
;MFFLLVFFLFCSNNNNTNNNPNSSTSLNSNTNNNTRPLYEIAGTTSSHSDDGSSPQIQLLHPLDYFGQSYTQIYVNHNGHLTFQAPWFSYFPQRFPMNGTRDIIAPFWTDLNNAVSGDIYYAQHTSGQLLRQVTRDINEYLPELNFNAKLVFIATWDEVAYYSGPGTVSDFDLTATFQAVLTTDGQYSFLLMNYGYLAPTTRPIQAGYDTVNSHHYFTIPGSFSSNATGNNSVFSLNSNVNVPGRWVFRVDLGCTFNDGSYYKVSLF
;
A
#
# COMPACT_ATOMS: atom_id res chain seq x y z
N MET A 1 -1.95 -25.46 24.49
CA MET A 1 -1.95 -24.48 25.59
C MET A 1 -1.23 -23.23 25.10
N PHE A 2 -1.95 -22.35 24.39
CA PHE A 2 -1.61 -20.94 24.17
C PHE A 2 -2.89 -20.33 23.57
N PHE A 3 -3.64 -19.61 24.39
CA PHE A 3 -4.73 -18.75 23.95
C PHE A 3 -4.11 -17.38 23.66
N LEU A 4 -4.30 -16.83 22.46
CA LEU A 4 -3.92 -15.44 22.19
C LEU A 4 -5.19 -14.60 22.08
N LEU A 5 -5.32 -13.65 23.01
CA LEU A 5 -6.32 -12.59 23.05
C LEU A 5 -6.23 -11.75 21.77
N VAL A 6 -7.34 -11.56 21.07
CA VAL A 6 -7.51 -10.44 20.16
C VAL A 6 -7.76 -9.20 21.03
N PHE A 7 -6.73 -8.38 21.20
CA PHE A 7 -6.85 -7.08 21.85
C PHE A 7 -7.41 -6.06 20.84
N PHE A 8 -8.69 -5.72 20.96
CA PHE A 8 -9.17 -4.42 20.50
C PHE A 8 -8.81 -3.39 21.57
N LEU A 9 -7.68 -2.71 21.41
CA LEU A 9 -7.48 -1.45 22.13
C LEU A 9 -8.23 -0.35 21.38
N PHE A 10 -9.32 0.14 21.96
CA PHE A 10 -9.74 1.52 21.75
C PHE A 10 -8.80 2.43 22.53
N CYS A 11 -8.45 3.58 21.97
CA CYS A 11 -7.84 4.66 22.74
C CYS A 11 -8.83 5.18 23.79
N SER A 12 -8.82 4.64 25.01
CA SER A 12 -8.94 5.38 26.28
C SER A 12 -8.79 4.47 27.52
N ASN A 13 -8.48 5.11 28.65
CA ASN A 13 -8.06 4.58 29.95
C ASN A 13 -8.91 3.47 30.60
N ASN A 14 -8.19 2.52 31.21
CA ASN A 14 -8.46 1.67 32.39
C ASN A 14 -9.73 0.79 32.52
N ASN A 15 -9.43 -0.48 32.90
CA ASN A 15 -10.15 -1.46 33.74
C ASN A 15 -11.22 -2.41 33.16
N ASN A 16 -10.76 -3.66 32.96
CA ASN A 16 -11.24 -4.97 33.49
C ASN A 16 -12.56 -5.66 33.04
N THR A 17 -12.39 -6.98 32.80
CA THR A 17 -13.30 -8.16 32.85
C THR A 17 -14.07 -8.68 31.60
N ASN A 18 -13.66 -9.90 31.18
CA ASN A 18 -14.39 -11.16 30.87
C ASN A 18 -15.69 -11.22 30.02
N ASN A 19 -15.67 -11.87 28.84
CA ASN A 19 -16.08 -13.29 28.60
C ASN A 19 -16.42 -13.64 27.12
N ASN A 20 -15.79 -14.73 26.62
CA ASN A 20 -16.18 -15.80 25.67
C ASN A 20 -16.93 -15.55 24.33
N PRO A 21 -16.47 -16.19 23.21
CA PRO A 21 -17.38 -16.66 22.16
C PRO A 21 -17.12 -18.09 21.65
N ASN A 22 -18.21 -18.78 21.32
CA ASN A 22 -18.26 -19.98 20.47
C ASN A 22 -18.76 -19.57 19.07
N SER A 23 -18.08 -20.02 18.00
CA SER A 23 -18.69 -20.63 16.81
C SER A 23 -17.66 -20.77 15.69
N SER A 24 -17.44 -22.01 15.25
CA SER A 24 -16.59 -22.42 14.14
C SER A 24 -17.39 -22.50 12.83
N THR A 25 -16.82 -22.05 11.72
CA THR A 25 -17.15 -22.61 10.39
C THR A 25 -15.93 -22.64 9.47
N SER A 26 -15.79 -23.77 8.80
CA SER A 26 -14.70 -24.25 7.94
C SER A 26 -14.52 -23.47 6.64
N LEU A 27 -13.27 -23.17 6.29
CA LEU A 27 -12.84 -22.65 4.99
C LEU A 27 -12.82 -23.76 3.93
N ASN A 28 -13.51 -23.50 2.83
CA ASN A 28 -13.53 -24.36 1.64
C ASN A 28 -12.46 -23.85 0.67
N SER A 29 -11.34 -24.57 0.54
CA SER A 29 -10.24 -24.23 -0.35
C SER A 29 -10.57 -24.66 -1.77
N ASN A 30 -10.71 -23.71 -2.69
CA ASN A 30 -10.66 -24.00 -4.12
C ASN A 30 -10.25 -22.74 -4.90
N THR A 31 -9.03 -22.72 -5.45
CA THR A 31 -8.76 -22.50 -6.88
C THR A 31 -7.26 -22.41 -7.20
N ASN A 32 -6.91 -23.00 -8.34
CA ASN A 32 -5.59 -23.02 -8.94
C ASN A 32 -5.25 -21.69 -9.67
N ASN A 33 -3.95 -21.42 -9.81
CA ASN A 33 -3.27 -20.49 -10.74
C ASN A 33 -3.28 -18.97 -10.43
N ASN A 34 -2.25 -18.52 -9.71
CA ASN A 34 -1.46 -17.30 -9.98
C ASN A 34 -2.20 -15.97 -10.28
N THR A 35 -3.41 -15.75 -9.75
CA THR A 35 -4.09 -14.46 -9.84
C THR A 35 -3.48 -13.48 -8.83
N ARG A 36 -2.64 -12.57 -9.31
CA ARG A 36 -2.13 -11.43 -8.53
C ARG A 36 -3.29 -10.55 -8.04
N PRO A 37 -3.22 -9.96 -6.84
CA PRO A 37 -4.37 -9.29 -6.21
C PRO A 37 -4.56 -7.84 -6.70
N LEU A 38 -4.44 -7.61 -8.01
CA LEU A 38 -4.61 -6.29 -8.62
C LEU A 38 -6.10 -5.97 -8.79
N TYR A 39 -6.48 -4.73 -8.50
CA TYR A 39 -7.75 -4.19 -8.94
C TYR A 39 -7.67 -3.74 -10.39
N GLU A 40 -8.83 -3.47 -11.00
CA GLU A 40 -8.95 -2.95 -12.37
C GLU A 40 -8.00 -1.77 -12.61
N ILE A 41 -7.21 -1.88 -13.67
CA ILE A 41 -6.26 -0.85 -14.10
C ILE A 41 -7.01 0.12 -14.99
N ALA A 42 -7.33 1.29 -14.46
CA ALA A 42 -8.01 2.36 -15.16
C ALA A 42 -7.73 3.70 -14.48
N GLY A 43 -7.97 4.80 -15.19
CA GLY A 43 -7.89 6.14 -14.61
C GLY A 43 -7.29 7.17 -15.56
N THR A 44 -6.88 8.29 -14.98
CA THR A 44 -6.05 9.27 -15.68
C THR A 44 -4.63 8.75 -15.77
N THR A 45 -4.06 8.74 -16.97
CA THR A 45 -2.65 8.42 -17.20
C THR A 45 -1.79 9.64 -16.86
N SER A 46 -0.75 9.45 -16.04
CA SER A 46 0.30 10.45 -15.81
C SER A 46 1.15 10.64 -17.06
N SER A 47 1.87 11.75 -17.15
CA SER A 47 2.79 12.00 -18.26
C SER A 47 3.90 10.96 -18.33
N HIS A 48 4.41 10.68 -19.54
CA HIS A 48 5.64 9.92 -19.73
C HIS A 48 6.85 10.83 -19.54
N SER A 49 7.59 10.60 -18.46
CA SER A 49 8.82 11.34 -18.18
C SER A 49 9.66 10.62 -17.14
N ASP A 50 10.97 10.62 -17.35
CA ASP A 50 11.93 10.24 -16.32
C ASP A 50 11.79 11.14 -15.08
N ASP A 51 11.81 10.54 -13.89
CA ASP A 51 11.70 11.23 -12.60
C ASP A 51 10.53 12.21 -12.45
N GLY A 52 9.40 11.94 -13.11
CA GLY A 52 8.22 12.81 -13.07
C GLY A 52 7.28 12.58 -11.87
N SER A 53 6.17 13.30 -11.89
CA SER A 53 5.07 13.15 -10.93
C SER A 53 3.77 13.64 -11.57
N SER A 54 2.63 13.14 -11.08
CA SER A 54 1.33 13.74 -11.38
C SER A 54 1.28 15.22 -10.94
N PRO A 55 0.40 16.03 -11.53
CA PRO A 55 -0.08 17.25 -10.90
C PRO A 55 -0.69 16.98 -9.51
N GLN A 56 -1.01 18.04 -8.76
CA GLN A 56 -1.78 17.90 -7.52
C GLN A 56 -3.14 17.28 -7.83
N ILE A 57 -3.46 16.17 -7.14
CA ILE A 57 -4.76 15.53 -7.23
C ILE A 57 -5.56 15.92 -6.00
N GLN A 58 -6.64 16.67 -6.19
CA GLN A 58 -7.59 16.96 -5.11
C GLN A 58 -8.41 15.71 -4.79
N LEU A 59 -8.39 15.27 -3.54
CA LEU A 59 -9.17 14.14 -3.07
C LEU A 59 -10.65 14.54 -2.95
N LEU A 60 -11.55 13.64 -3.40
CA LEU A 60 -13.00 13.85 -3.35
C LEU A 60 -13.57 13.73 -1.93
N HIS A 61 -12.85 13.06 -1.04
CA HIS A 61 -13.08 13.05 0.41
C HIS A 61 -11.73 13.17 1.11
N PRO A 62 -11.64 13.87 2.27
CA PRO A 62 -10.43 13.86 3.08
C PRO A 62 -10.05 12.43 3.48
N LEU A 63 -8.75 12.15 3.50
CA LEU A 63 -8.18 10.88 3.90
C LEU A 63 -7.28 11.12 5.12
N ASP A 64 -7.56 10.42 6.21
CA ASP A 64 -6.72 10.47 7.39
C ASP A 64 -5.53 9.50 7.26
N TYR A 65 -4.33 10.03 7.44
CA TYR A 65 -3.06 9.31 7.44
C TYR A 65 -2.30 9.65 8.72
N PHE A 66 -2.29 8.71 9.65
CA PHE A 66 -1.76 8.77 11.00
C PHE A 66 -2.15 10.04 11.76
N GLY A 67 -3.46 10.31 11.83
CA GLY A 67 -4.03 11.45 12.54
C GLY A 67 -3.90 12.80 11.81
N GLN A 68 -3.27 12.82 10.63
CA GLN A 68 -3.26 13.99 9.74
C GLN A 68 -4.27 13.79 8.61
N SER A 69 -5.16 14.77 8.44
CA SER A 69 -6.16 14.72 7.37
C SER A 69 -5.62 15.39 6.11
N TYR A 70 -5.57 14.64 5.01
CA TYR A 70 -5.11 15.12 3.72
C TYR A 70 -6.27 15.27 2.74
N THR A 71 -6.25 16.36 1.99
CA THR A 71 -7.24 16.64 0.94
C THR A 71 -6.65 16.55 -0.45
N GLN A 72 -5.37 16.24 -0.56
CA GLN A 72 -4.66 16.18 -1.82
C GLN A 72 -3.54 15.14 -1.77
N ILE A 73 -3.14 14.65 -2.94
CA ILE A 73 -2.12 13.63 -3.09
C ILE A 73 -1.38 13.82 -4.42
N TYR A 74 -0.15 13.30 -4.49
CA TYR A 74 0.70 13.27 -5.68
C TYR A 74 1.16 11.83 -5.92
N VAL A 75 1.14 11.41 -7.18
CA VAL A 75 1.64 10.10 -7.62
C VAL A 75 3.00 10.31 -8.28
N ASN A 76 4.06 9.77 -7.69
CA ASN A 76 5.40 9.91 -8.24
C ASN A 76 5.73 8.80 -9.24
N HIS A 77 6.52 9.11 -10.27
CA HIS A 77 6.87 8.11 -11.28
C HIS A 77 7.78 7.00 -10.75
N ASN A 78 8.53 7.27 -9.68
CA ASN A 78 9.42 6.32 -9.02
C ASN A 78 8.73 5.44 -7.94
N GLY A 79 7.39 5.35 -7.95
CA GLY A 79 6.69 4.32 -7.15
C GLY A 79 6.38 4.70 -5.70
N HIS A 80 6.23 6.00 -5.42
CA HIS A 80 5.74 6.51 -4.14
C HIS A 80 4.68 7.58 -4.29
N LEU A 81 3.97 7.85 -3.19
CA LEU A 81 2.96 8.88 -3.04
C LEU A 81 3.38 9.85 -1.93
N THR A 82 3.04 11.13 -2.12
CA THR A 82 3.21 12.19 -1.12
C THR A 82 1.96 13.05 -1.06
N PHE A 83 1.79 13.83 0.01
CA PHE A 83 0.56 14.61 0.21
C PHE A 83 0.76 16.12 0.05
N GLN A 84 1.90 16.68 0.45
CA GLN A 84 2.09 18.13 0.48
C GLN A 84 2.62 18.72 -0.83
N ALA A 85 3.48 17.98 -1.54
CA ALA A 85 4.16 18.41 -2.75
C ALA A 85 4.70 17.18 -3.50
N PRO A 86 4.93 17.26 -4.83
CA PRO A 86 5.61 16.21 -5.55
C PRO A 86 7.05 16.07 -5.02
N TRP A 87 7.59 14.85 -5.05
CA TRP A 87 8.96 14.58 -4.64
C TRP A 87 9.67 13.68 -5.64
N PHE A 88 10.58 14.27 -6.42
CA PHE A 88 11.22 13.65 -7.58
C PHE A 88 12.46 12.80 -7.22
N SER A 89 12.53 12.24 -6.01
CA SER A 89 13.66 11.39 -5.62
C SER A 89 13.52 10.00 -6.23
N TYR A 90 14.43 9.62 -7.11
CA TYR A 90 14.52 8.28 -7.68
C TYR A 90 15.22 7.26 -6.78
N PHE A 91 16.11 7.74 -5.91
CA PHE A 91 16.87 6.88 -5.01
C PHE A 91 16.09 6.65 -3.71
N PRO A 92 15.71 5.40 -3.39
CA PRO A 92 14.96 5.10 -2.19
C PRO A 92 15.80 5.25 -0.91
N GLN A 93 15.12 5.62 0.16
CA GLN A 93 15.67 5.67 1.52
C GLN A 93 15.03 4.57 2.37
N ARG A 94 15.78 4.02 3.33
CA ARG A 94 15.25 3.02 4.27
C ARG A 94 14.32 3.70 5.27
N PHE A 95 13.18 3.07 5.55
CA PHE A 95 12.35 3.46 6.69
C PHE A 95 12.88 2.81 7.98
N PRO A 96 12.92 3.52 9.12
CA PRO A 96 12.50 4.90 9.30
C PRO A 96 13.48 5.89 8.66
N MET A 97 12.96 6.81 7.85
CA MET A 97 13.71 7.86 7.16
C MET A 97 14.06 9.01 8.11
N ASN A 98 13.28 9.20 9.19
CA ASN A 98 13.32 10.37 10.07
C ASN A 98 13.25 11.69 9.29
N GLY A 99 12.45 11.70 8.22
CA GLY A 99 12.33 12.83 7.30
C GLY A 99 11.23 13.81 7.68
N THR A 100 11.02 14.81 6.84
CA THR A 100 10.05 15.90 7.08
C THR A 100 8.76 15.73 6.28
N ARG A 101 8.45 14.52 5.79
CA ARG A 101 7.31 14.28 4.90
C ARG A 101 6.66 12.95 5.17
N ASP A 102 5.34 12.95 5.04
CA ASP A 102 4.53 11.73 4.97
C ASP A 102 4.64 11.10 3.58
N ILE A 103 4.94 9.81 3.54
CA ILE A 103 5.20 9.06 2.31
C ILE A 103 4.60 7.67 2.37
N ILE A 104 4.01 7.26 1.26
CA ILE A 104 3.59 5.88 1.00
C ILE A 104 4.40 5.39 -0.20
N ALA A 105 5.18 4.33 -0.01
CA ALA A 105 6.03 3.76 -1.05
C ALA A 105 5.60 2.31 -1.30
N PRO A 106 4.61 2.03 -2.15
CA PRO A 106 4.31 0.65 -2.52
C PRO A 106 5.52 -0.05 -3.14
N PHE A 107 6.31 0.66 -3.93
CA PHE A 107 7.52 0.14 -4.56
C PHE A 107 8.42 1.29 -5.02
N TRP A 108 9.14 1.91 -4.09
CA TRP A 108 10.01 3.04 -4.40
C TRP A 108 11.36 2.58 -4.93
N THR A 109 11.61 2.84 -6.21
CA THR A 109 12.87 2.61 -6.90
C THR A 109 12.96 3.51 -8.13
N ASP A 110 14.10 3.49 -8.80
CA ASP A 110 14.37 4.28 -9.99
C ASP A 110 13.71 3.62 -11.22
N LEU A 111 12.55 4.17 -11.60
CA LEU A 111 11.63 3.73 -12.64
C LEU A 111 11.55 4.78 -13.76
N ASN A 112 11.31 4.33 -14.99
CA ASN A 112 11.24 5.23 -16.14
C ASN A 112 10.09 4.86 -17.08
N ASN A 113 8.95 5.54 -16.88
CA ASN A 113 7.77 5.39 -17.74
C ASN A 113 7.90 6.12 -19.09
N ALA A 114 8.99 6.87 -19.35
CA ALA A 114 9.27 7.37 -20.69
C ALA A 114 9.78 6.28 -21.64
N VAL A 115 10.19 5.12 -21.09
CA VAL A 115 10.65 3.95 -21.84
C VAL A 115 9.51 2.95 -22.04
N SER A 116 8.86 2.53 -20.95
CA SER A 116 7.78 1.54 -21.00
C SER A 116 6.82 1.69 -19.83
N GLY A 117 5.59 1.24 -20.06
CA GLY A 117 4.53 1.20 -19.07
C GLY A 117 3.86 2.55 -18.81
N ASP A 118 2.78 2.48 -18.07
CA ASP A 118 1.93 3.61 -17.77
C ASP A 118 1.68 3.71 -16.27
N ILE A 119 1.43 4.94 -15.82
CA ILE A 119 1.06 5.22 -14.44
C ILE A 119 -0.34 5.79 -14.45
N TYR A 120 -1.26 5.09 -13.82
CA TYR A 120 -2.68 5.45 -13.75
C TYR A 120 -3.04 5.88 -12.35
N TYR A 121 -3.95 6.85 -12.23
CA TYR A 121 -4.62 7.14 -10.97
C TYR A 121 -6.09 7.45 -11.15
N ALA A 122 -6.91 7.03 -10.20
CA ALA A 122 -8.36 7.21 -10.22
C ALA A 122 -8.92 7.39 -8.81
N GLN A 123 -10.10 8.00 -8.75
CA GLN A 123 -10.90 8.12 -7.53
C GLN A 123 -12.31 7.59 -7.78
N HIS A 124 -12.81 6.81 -6.84
CA HIS A 124 -14.12 6.21 -6.89
C HIS A 124 -14.87 6.53 -5.60
N THR A 125 -16.06 7.10 -5.74
CA THR A 125 -17.05 7.31 -4.67
C THR A 125 -18.29 6.44 -4.85
N SER A 126 -18.33 5.66 -5.93
CA SER A 126 -19.37 4.68 -6.27
C SER A 126 -18.82 3.64 -7.26
N GLY A 127 -19.62 2.65 -7.65
CA GLY A 127 -19.26 1.68 -8.68
C GLY A 127 -18.66 0.37 -8.14
N GLN A 128 -18.17 -0.46 -9.06
CA GLN A 128 -17.72 -1.83 -8.76
C GLN A 128 -16.47 -1.86 -7.89
N LEU A 129 -15.45 -1.04 -8.21
CA LEU A 129 -14.20 -1.00 -7.45
C LEU A 129 -14.44 -0.62 -5.98
N LEU A 130 -15.24 0.42 -5.73
CA LEU A 130 -15.59 0.85 -4.38
C LEU A 130 -16.25 -0.29 -3.57
N ARG A 131 -17.20 -1.02 -4.17
CA ARG A 131 -17.86 -2.17 -3.53
C ARG A 131 -16.90 -3.33 -3.28
N GLN A 132 -15.95 -3.56 -4.18
CA GLN A 132 -14.95 -4.61 -4.04
C GLN A 132 -13.99 -4.30 -2.89
N VAL A 133 -13.41 -3.10 -2.85
CA VAL A 133 -12.54 -2.67 -1.74
C VAL A 133 -13.29 -2.69 -0.40
N THR A 134 -14.55 -2.25 -0.38
CA THR A 134 -15.39 -2.35 0.82
C THR A 134 -15.55 -3.79 1.30
N ARG A 135 -15.79 -4.74 0.38
CA ARG A 135 -15.91 -6.16 0.72
C ARG A 135 -14.59 -6.70 1.26
N ASP A 136 -13.49 -6.42 0.59
CA ASP A 136 -12.16 -6.92 0.96
C ASP A 136 -11.78 -6.44 2.37
N ILE A 137 -11.98 -5.15 2.69
CA ILE A 137 -11.71 -4.64 4.05
C ILE A 137 -12.61 -5.31 5.10
N ASN A 138 -13.90 -5.49 4.82
CA ASN A 138 -14.80 -6.18 5.76
C ASN A 138 -14.50 -7.68 5.88
N GLU A 139 -13.88 -8.31 4.88
CA GLU A 139 -13.39 -9.68 5.00
C GLU A 139 -12.20 -9.77 5.97
N TYR A 140 -11.31 -8.77 5.93
CA TYR A 140 -10.13 -8.73 6.81
C TYR A 140 -10.45 -8.22 8.23
N LEU A 141 -11.45 -7.34 8.38
CA LEU A 141 -11.80 -6.63 9.61
C LEU A 141 -13.34 -6.49 9.77
N PRO A 142 -14.07 -7.60 9.94
CA PRO A 142 -15.54 -7.62 9.90
C PRO A 142 -16.19 -6.79 11.02
N GLU A 143 -15.56 -6.72 12.19
CA GLU A 143 -15.97 -5.90 13.33
C GLU A 143 -16.09 -4.39 13.07
N LEU A 144 -15.40 -3.85 12.06
CA LEU A 144 -15.41 -2.40 11.80
C LEU A 144 -16.66 -1.93 11.04
N ASN A 145 -17.37 -2.86 10.36
CA ASN A 145 -18.50 -2.53 9.49
C ASN A 145 -18.19 -1.40 8.50
N PHE A 146 -17.03 -1.50 7.85
CA PHE A 146 -16.48 -0.48 6.97
C PHE A 146 -17.39 -0.25 5.74
N ASN A 147 -17.58 1.00 5.33
CA ASN A 147 -18.32 1.34 4.12
C ASN A 147 -17.62 2.47 3.35
N ALA A 148 -16.80 2.12 2.35
CA ALA A 148 -15.97 3.10 1.68
C ALA A 148 -16.79 4.25 1.07
N LYS A 149 -16.41 5.48 1.40
CA LYS A 149 -16.87 6.71 0.71
C LYS A 149 -15.91 7.15 -0.38
N LEU A 150 -14.64 6.77 -0.25
CA LEU A 150 -13.60 7.01 -1.23
C LEU A 150 -12.72 5.78 -1.39
N VAL A 151 -12.38 5.47 -2.63
CA VAL A 151 -11.19 4.71 -3.02
C VAL A 151 -10.38 5.58 -3.96
N PHE A 152 -9.16 5.92 -3.55
CA PHE A 152 -8.11 6.41 -4.42
C PHE A 152 -7.20 5.23 -4.78
N ILE A 153 -6.88 5.07 -6.07
CA ILE A 153 -5.97 4.03 -6.55
C ILE A 153 -4.93 4.65 -7.46
N ALA A 154 -3.68 4.29 -7.25
CA ALA A 154 -2.57 4.55 -8.15
C ALA A 154 -1.97 3.21 -8.60
N THR A 155 -1.78 3.03 -9.91
CA THR A 155 -1.20 1.84 -10.52
C THR A 155 0.00 2.24 -11.35
N TRP A 156 1.14 1.61 -11.10
CA TRP A 156 2.27 1.57 -12.03
C TRP A 156 2.12 0.26 -12.77
N ASP A 157 1.85 0.30 -14.07
CA ASP A 157 1.58 -0.87 -14.89
C ASP A 157 2.69 -1.05 -15.93
N GLU A 158 3.41 -2.16 -15.81
CA GLU A 158 4.53 -2.54 -16.67
C GLU A 158 5.58 -1.41 -16.83
N VAL A 159 5.80 -0.64 -15.77
CA VAL A 159 6.77 0.47 -15.78
C VAL A 159 8.19 -0.10 -15.76
N ALA A 160 9.01 0.29 -16.73
CA ALA A 160 10.40 -0.16 -16.82
C ALA A 160 11.25 0.39 -15.66
N TYR A 161 12.22 -0.40 -15.20
CA TYR A 161 13.32 0.15 -14.41
C TYR A 161 14.15 1.13 -15.26
N TYR A 162 14.66 2.19 -14.65
CA TYR A 162 15.59 3.07 -15.37
C TYR A 162 16.81 2.26 -15.84
N SER A 163 17.26 2.54 -17.04
CA SER A 163 18.50 2.03 -17.60
C SER A 163 19.26 3.23 -18.16
N GLY A 164 20.47 3.49 -17.67
CA GLY A 164 21.21 4.71 -17.98
C GLY A 164 21.38 5.00 -19.48
N PRO A 165 21.75 6.22 -19.86
CA PRO A 165 21.82 6.62 -21.26
C PRO A 165 22.74 5.68 -22.07
N GLY A 166 22.26 5.18 -23.20
CA GLY A 166 23.03 4.29 -24.08
C GLY A 166 23.11 2.83 -23.62
N THR A 167 22.43 2.45 -22.54
CA THR A 167 22.18 1.04 -22.23
C THR A 167 20.97 0.55 -23.03
N VAL A 168 20.98 -0.72 -23.44
CA VAL A 168 19.79 -1.32 -24.05
C VAL A 168 18.75 -1.44 -22.95
N SER A 169 17.69 -0.63 -23.04
CA SER A 169 16.53 -0.78 -22.18
C SER A 169 15.92 -2.15 -22.44
N ASP A 170 15.95 -3.01 -21.43
CA ASP A 170 15.23 -4.27 -21.51
C ASP A 170 13.76 -3.96 -21.19
N PHE A 171 12.96 -3.85 -22.26
CA PHE A 171 11.52 -3.59 -22.16
C PHE A 171 10.79 -4.70 -21.40
N ASP A 172 11.43 -5.85 -21.17
CA ASP A 172 10.86 -6.95 -20.39
C ASP A 172 11.15 -6.83 -18.87
N LEU A 173 12.00 -5.88 -18.45
CA LEU A 173 12.31 -5.62 -17.04
C LEU A 173 11.39 -4.54 -16.46
N THR A 174 10.14 -4.93 -16.25
CA THR A 174 9.07 -4.03 -15.77
C THR A 174 8.52 -4.41 -14.40
N ALA A 175 7.84 -3.45 -13.76
CA ALA A 175 7.14 -3.64 -12.51
C ALA A 175 5.68 -3.18 -12.63
N THR A 176 4.76 -4.05 -12.20
CA THR A 176 3.34 -3.73 -12.01
C THR A 176 2.98 -3.80 -10.53
N PHE A 177 2.46 -2.72 -9.96
CA PHE A 177 2.03 -2.65 -8.56
C PHE A 177 1.02 -1.52 -8.34
N GLN A 178 0.31 -1.56 -7.21
CA GLN A 178 -0.71 -0.58 -6.85
C GLN A 178 -0.55 -0.09 -5.42
N ALA A 179 -0.92 1.17 -5.20
CA ALA A 179 -1.29 1.70 -3.89
C ALA A 179 -2.78 2.08 -3.92
N VAL A 180 -3.53 1.61 -2.94
CA VAL A 180 -4.96 1.87 -2.79
C VAL A 180 -5.20 2.50 -1.44
N LEU A 181 -5.80 3.68 -1.41
CA LEU A 181 -6.18 4.39 -0.21
C LEU A 181 -7.71 4.44 -0.16
N THR A 182 -8.30 4.03 0.96
CA THR A 182 -9.75 4.05 1.11
C THR A 182 -10.16 4.57 2.47
N THR A 183 -11.30 5.25 2.53
CA THR A 183 -11.87 5.76 3.78
C THR A 183 -13.39 5.76 3.73
N ASP A 184 -14.01 5.59 4.90
CA ASP A 184 -15.44 5.82 5.14
C ASP A 184 -15.71 7.13 5.90
N GLY A 185 -14.67 7.92 6.16
CA GLY A 185 -14.68 9.15 6.96
C GLY A 185 -14.42 8.95 8.46
N GLN A 186 -14.31 7.70 8.93
CA GLN A 186 -13.87 7.36 10.28
C GLN A 186 -12.61 6.49 10.26
N TYR A 187 -12.59 5.48 9.39
CA TYR A 187 -11.46 4.58 9.20
C TYR A 187 -10.79 4.85 7.85
N SER A 188 -9.47 4.70 7.82
CA SER A 188 -8.68 4.84 6.60
C SER A 188 -7.74 3.66 6.46
N PHE A 189 -7.65 3.11 5.24
CA PHE A 189 -6.82 1.97 4.94
C PHE A 189 -5.90 2.25 3.75
N LEU A 190 -4.72 1.66 3.82
CA LEU A 190 -3.73 1.57 2.75
C LEU A 190 -3.59 0.11 2.35
N LEU A 191 -3.81 -0.19 1.08
CA LEU A 191 -3.48 -1.47 0.48
C LEU A 191 -2.33 -1.29 -0.52
N MET A 192 -1.39 -2.22 -0.51
CA MET A 192 -0.35 -2.36 -1.53
C MET A 192 -0.52 -3.70 -2.22
N ASN A 193 -0.72 -3.69 -3.53
CA ASN A 193 -0.92 -4.90 -4.33
C ASN A 193 0.24 -5.07 -5.31
N TYR A 194 0.78 -6.28 -5.41
CA TYR A 194 1.92 -6.57 -6.28
C TYR A 194 1.52 -7.45 -7.45
N GLY A 195 1.82 -6.94 -8.65
CA GLY A 195 1.71 -7.63 -9.92
C GLY A 195 2.99 -8.37 -10.27
N TYR A 196 3.45 -8.25 -11.51
CA TYR A 196 4.78 -8.74 -11.90
C TYR A 196 5.83 -7.79 -11.38
N LEU A 197 6.90 -8.32 -10.80
CA LEU A 197 8.08 -7.54 -10.44
C LEU A 197 9.28 -8.23 -11.08
N ALA A 198 9.70 -7.76 -12.26
CA ALA A 198 10.87 -8.32 -12.93
C ALA A 198 12.11 -8.22 -12.02
N PRO A 199 13.02 -9.22 -12.04
CA PRO A 199 14.22 -9.21 -11.20
C PRO A 199 15.08 -7.96 -11.44
N THR A 200 15.60 -7.37 -10.37
CA THR A 200 16.52 -6.23 -10.45
C THR A 200 17.52 -6.22 -9.29
N THR A 201 18.64 -5.54 -9.49
CA THR A 201 19.63 -5.25 -8.43
C THR A 201 19.45 -3.85 -7.84
N ARG A 202 18.49 -3.07 -8.35
CA ARG A 202 18.19 -1.74 -7.83
C ARG A 202 17.71 -1.82 -6.37
N PRO A 203 18.09 -0.86 -5.52
CA PRO A 203 17.51 -0.75 -4.20
C PRO A 203 16.01 -0.46 -4.33
N ILE A 204 15.20 -1.09 -3.48
CA ILE A 204 13.75 -0.92 -3.47
C ILE A 204 13.31 -0.75 -2.02
N GLN A 205 12.52 0.30 -1.74
CA GLN A 205 11.82 0.46 -0.47
C GLN A 205 10.33 0.23 -0.68
N ALA A 206 9.72 -0.64 0.12
CA ALA A 206 8.28 -0.84 0.16
C ALA A 206 7.74 -0.65 1.59
N GLY A 207 6.65 0.08 1.74
CA GLY A 207 6.02 0.40 3.01
C GLY A 207 5.59 1.86 3.10
N TYR A 208 5.62 2.43 4.31
CA TYR A 208 5.20 3.80 4.55
C TYR A 208 5.99 4.44 5.69
N ASP A 209 6.00 5.77 5.73
CA ASP A 209 6.68 6.55 6.76
C ASP A 209 5.94 7.89 6.97
N THR A 210 6.11 8.48 8.14
CA THR A 210 5.56 9.81 8.48
C THR A 210 6.66 10.79 8.85
N VAL A 211 6.30 12.06 9.01
CA VAL A 211 7.18 13.09 9.55
C VAL A 211 7.84 12.60 10.86
N ASN A 212 9.16 12.73 10.94
CA ASN A 212 10.03 12.25 12.03
C ASN A 212 9.94 10.74 12.29
N SER A 213 9.35 9.97 11.36
CA SER A 213 9.08 8.54 11.52
C SER A 213 8.34 8.22 12.82
N HIS A 214 7.40 9.08 13.22
CA HIS A 214 6.48 8.77 14.31
C HIS A 214 5.70 7.49 14.01
N HIS A 215 5.37 7.27 12.73
CA HIS A 215 4.71 6.09 12.24
C HIS A 215 5.41 5.58 10.97
N TYR A 216 5.86 4.34 10.94
CA TYR A 216 6.51 3.75 9.77
C TYR A 216 6.38 2.23 9.75
N PHE A 217 6.40 1.67 8.54
CA PHE A 217 6.51 0.24 8.32
C PHE A 217 7.36 -0.05 7.11
N THR A 218 8.24 -1.05 7.21
CA THR A 218 8.99 -1.59 6.06
C THR A 218 8.46 -2.97 5.74
N ILE A 219 8.00 -3.17 4.51
CA ILE A 219 7.63 -4.50 4.03
C ILE A 219 8.91 -5.35 3.97
N PRO A 220 8.90 -6.56 4.57
CA PRO A 220 10.02 -7.49 4.48
C PRO A 220 10.46 -7.72 3.03
N GLY A 221 11.78 -7.71 2.81
CA GLY A 221 12.36 -7.80 1.47
C GLY A 221 12.89 -6.47 0.93
N SER A 222 12.46 -5.32 1.48
CA SER A 222 13.00 -4.00 1.13
C SER A 222 14.54 -3.97 1.23
N PHE A 223 15.19 -3.42 0.19
CA PHE A 223 16.64 -3.40 0.00
C PHE A 223 17.32 -4.78 0.10
N SER A 224 16.66 -5.83 -0.37
CA SER A 224 17.27 -7.16 -0.47
C SER A 224 16.97 -7.77 -1.83
N SER A 225 17.73 -8.81 -2.20
CA SER A 225 17.59 -9.47 -3.51
C SER A 225 16.28 -10.23 -3.70
N ASN A 226 15.52 -10.47 -2.64
CA ASN A 226 14.21 -11.13 -2.71
C ASN A 226 13.04 -10.13 -2.74
N ALA A 227 13.28 -8.84 -3.00
CA ALA A 227 12.22 -7.86 -3.26
C ALA A 227 11.47 -8.17 -4.57
N THR A 228 12.15 -8.75 -5.55
CA THR A 228 11.65 -8.93 -6.94
C THR A 228 11.94 -10.35 -7.46
N GLY A 229 11.45 -10.64 -8.67
CA GLY A 229 11.59 -11.94 -9.32
C GLY A 229 10.65 -13.01 -8.75
N ASN A 230 10.90 -14.26 -9.16
CA ASN A 230 10.00 -15.39 -8.89
C ASN A 230 9.81 -15.70 -7.40
N ASN A 231 10.78 -15.33 -6.56
CA ASN A 231 10.75 -15.53 -5.11
C ASN A 231 10.52 -14.21 -4.35
N SER A 232 9.87 -13.23 -5.00
CA SER A 232 9.62 -11.92 -4.40
C SER A 232 8.80 -12.06 -3.10
N VAL A 233 9.34 -11.55 -2.00
CA VAL A 233 8.64 -11.46 -0.72
C VAL A 233 7.42 -10.54 -0.84
N PHE A 234 7.50 -9.48 -1.64
CA PHE A 234 6.38 -8.57 -1.87
C PHE A 234 5.21 -9.29 -2.52
N SER A 235 5.46 -10.10 -3.55
CA SER A 235 4.43 -10.82 -4.31
C SER A 235 3.96 -12.12 -3.65
N LEU A 236 4.78 -12.78 -2.82
CA LEU A 236 4.46 -14.09 -2.25
C LEU A 236 3.91 -14.02 -0.82
N ASN A 237 4.27 -12.99 -0.04
CA ASN A 237 3.81 -12.84 1.33
C ASN A 237 2.65 -11.84 1.43
N SER A 238 2.06 -11.77 2.62
CA SER A 238 0.91 -10.92 2.95
C SER A 238 0.74 -10.82 4.47
N ASN A 239 0.03 -9.79 4.93
CA ASN A 239 -0.50 -9.73 6.30
C ASN A 239 -2.02 -9.99 6.39
N VAL A 240 -2.69 -10.22 5.26
CA VAL A 240 -4.13 -10.54 5.17
C VAL A 240 -4.39 -11.88 4.49
N ASN A 241 -3.37 -12.74 4.42
CA ASN A 241 -3.44 -14.06 3.79
C ASN A 241 -3.87 -14.05 2.31
N VAL A 242 -3.60 -12.95 1.60
CA VAL A 242 -3.77 -12.83 0.15
C VAL A 242 -2.40 -12.54 -0.45
N PRO A 243 -1.70 -13.52 -1.04
CA PRO A 243 -0.35 -13.34 -1.57
C PRO A 243 -0.23 -12.11 -2.46
N GLY A 244 0.74 -11.25 -2.17
CA GLY A 244 0.95 -10.01 -2.93
C GLY A 244 0.11 -8.83 -2.47
N ARG A 245 -0.70 -8.97 -1.42
CA ARG A 245 -1.50 -7.89 -0.84
C ARG A 245 -1.09 -7.60 0.59
N TRP A 246 -0.83 -6.34 0.88
CA TRP A 246 -0.49 -5.82 2.20
C TRP A 246 -1.49 -4.73 2.58
N VAL A 247 -2.07 -4.81 3.77
CA VAL A 247 -3.16 -3.92 4.21
C VAL A 247 -2.84 -3.30 5.56
N PHE A 248 -2.96 -1.99 5.68
CA PHE A 248 -2.66 -1.25 6.89
C PHE A 248 -3.82 -0.32 7.23
N ARG A 249 -4.20 -0.28 8.50
CA ARG A 249 -5.08 0.76 9.02
C ARG A 249 -4.24 2.00 9.32
N VAL A 250 -4.63 3.14 8.77
CA VAL A 250 -3.83 4.38 8.75
C VAL A 250 -4.56 5.61 9.27
N ASP A 251 -5.77 5.50 9.85
CA ASP A 251 -6.46 6.68 10.43
C ASP A 251 -5.86 7.16 11.75
N LEU A 252 -5.27 6.28 12.56
CA LEU A 252 -4.90 6.58 13.94
C LEU A 252 -3.49 7.18 14.05
N GLY A 253 -3.36 8.35 14.68
CA GLY A 253 -2.09 9.06 14.87
C GLY A 253 -1.34 8.75 16.16
N CYS A 254 -1.81 7.82 16.99
CA CYS A 254 -1.18 7.46 18.26
C CYS A 254 -0.21 6.28 18.12
N THR A 255 1.01 6.42 18.64
CA THR A 255 1.96 5.31 18.80
C THR A 255 1.61 4.55 20.07
N PHE A 256 1.46 3.22 20.00
CA PHE A 256 1.39 2.41 21.21
C PHE A 256 2.79 2.32 21.84
N ASN A 257 2.85 2.34 23.17
CA ASN A 257 4.10 2.33 23.94
C ASN A 257 4.99 1.08 23.73
N ASP A 258 4.55 0.12 22.92
CA ASP A 258 5.31 -1.08 22.53
C ASP A 258 5.84 -1.02 21.08
N GLY A 259 5.63 0.09 20.36
CA GLY A 259 6.03 0.25 18.97
C GLY A 259 5.22 -0.61 17.99
N SER A 260 4.14 -1.24 18.43
CA SER A 260 3.25 -1.99 17.56
C SER A 260 2.23 -1.07 16.90
N TYR A 261 2.28 -0.98 15.57
CA TYR A 261 1.15 -0.51 14.77
C TYR A 261 0.05 -1.56 14.84
N TYR A 262 -1.20 -1.17 14.59
CA TYR A 262 -2.24 -2.15 14.25
C TYR A 262 -1.79 -2.91 13.01
N LYS A 263 -1.12 -4.03 13.25
CA LYS A 263 -1.09 -5.14 12.31
C LYS A 263 -2.56 -5.45 12.10
N VAL A 264 -3.07 -5.16 10.91
CA VAL A 264 -4.11 -6.00 10.32
C VAL A 264 -3.40 -7.34 10.14
N SER A 265 -3.33 -8.16 11.19
CA SER A 265 -2.93 -9.56 11.06
C SER A 265 -4.06 -10.38 11.63
N LEU A 266 -4.68 -11.11 10.72
CA LEU A 266 -5.26 -12.39 11.07
C LEU A 266 -4.07 -13.35 11.17
N PHE A 267 -3.81 -13.76 12.41
CA PHE A 267 -2.83 -14.76 12.86
C PHE A 267 -1.36 -14.29 12.95
#